data_AF-A0A6I3UYM2-F1
#
_entry.id   AF-A0A6I3UYM2-F1
#
_cell.length_a   1.000
_cell.length_b   1.000
_cell.length_c   1.000
_cell.angle_alpha   90.00
_cell.angle_beta   90.00
_cell.angle_gamma   90.00
#
_symmetry.space_group_name_H-M   'P 1'
#
loop_
_entity.id
_entity.type
_entity.pdbx_description
1 polymer ?
#
loop_
_entity_poly.entity_id
_entity_poly.type
_entity_poly.pdbx_seq_one_letter_code
_entity_poly.pdbx_strand_id
1 'polypeptide(L)'
;YSRIWELGDQWRKENSYIVNEGKKNERVEIPRPSVAIVAKALQEICHFTFIGEGVISDISKLYLYHLDLGHYVSSNDIFRKLLLKYDSRLTSNKFFLELISYIRTETKMKPPLDDYRYIPVANGVYNIKTHKLEEFSPNFVITSKIQTEYN
;
A
#
# COMPACT_ATOMS: atom_id res chain seq x y z
N TYR A 1 -1.43 3.95 8.78
CA TYR A 1 -0.33 3.17 9.40
C TYR A 1 -0.76 2.31 10.60
N SER A 2 -1.65 2.78 11.49
CA SER A 2 -2.15 2.01 12.66
C SER A 2 -2.69 0.63 12.28
N ARG A 3 -3.56 0.57 11.26
CA ARG A 3 -4.18 -0.68 10.81
C ARG A 3 -3.17 -1.75 10.36
N ILE A 4 -2.08 -1.34 9.73
CA ILE A 4 -1.02 -2.26 9.28
C ILE A 4 -0.27 -2.85 10.47
N TRP A 5 -0.02 -2.03 11.48
CA TRP A 5 0.60 -2.48 12.72
C TRP A 5 -0.31 -3.47 13.46
N GLU A 6 -1.61 -3.19 13.54
CA GLU A 6 -2.62 -4.08 14.12
C GLU A 6 -2.62 -5.46 13.44
N LEU A 7 -2.65 -5.51 12.10
CA LEU A 7 -2.58 -6.79 11.36
C LEU A 7 -1.30 -7.56 11.68
N GLY A 8 -0.15 -6.87 11.71
CA GLY A 8 1.11 -7.51 12.03
C GLY A 8 1.19 -8.01 13.48
N ASP A 9 0.63 -7.26 14.43
CA ASP A 9 0.55 -7.64 15.83
C ASP A 9 -0.37 -8.84 16.05
N GLN A 10 -1.55 -8.82 15.44
CA GLN A 10 -2.48 -9.94 15.45
C GLN A 10 -1.83 -11.21 14.87
N TRP A 11 -1.19 -11.10 13.69
CA TRP A 11 -0.51 -12.23 13.07
C TRP A 11 0.57 -12.83 13.98
N ARG A 12 1.38 -12.00 14.64
CA ARG A 12 2.44 -12.48 15.56
C ARG A 12 1.86 -13.22 16.76
N LYS A 13 0.75 -12.73 17.33
CA LYS A 13 0.07 -13.38 18.46
C LYS A 13 -0.47 -14.75 18.06
N GLU A 14 -1.17 -14.82 16.93
CA GLU A 14 -1.80 -16.03 16.41
C GLU A 14 -0.79 -17.11 16.01
N ASN A 15 0.41 -16.71 15.58
CA ASN A 15 1.43 -17.64 15.07
C ASN A 15 2.57 -17.91 16.08
N SER A 16 2.46 -17.42 17.32
CA SER A 16 3.44 -17.70 18.37
C SER A 16 3.26 -19.11 18.94
N TYR A 17 4.37 -19.78 19.27
CA TYR A 17 4.35 -21.13 19.85
C TYR A 17 5.48 -21.34 20.84
N ILE A 18 5.31 -22.30 21.76
CA ILE A 18 6.32 -22.67 22.75
C ILE A 18 7.28 -23.69 22.13
N VAL A 19 8.58 -23.44 22.26
CA VAL A 19 9.65 -24.35 21.87
C VAL A 19 10.23 -24.99 23.11
N ASN A 20 10.47 -26.30 23.08
CA ASN A 20 11.05 -27.07 24.19
C ASN A 20 10.20 -27.04 25.48
N GLU A 21 8.87 -27.14 25.35
CA GLU A 21 7.95 -27.19 26.48
C GLU A 21 8.38 -28.24 27.52
N GLY A 22 8.46 -27.83 28.79
CA GLY A 22 8.88 -28.67 29.92
C GLY A 22 10.39 -28.94 30.02
N LYS A 23 11.24 -28.26 29.23
CA LYS A 23 12.71 -28.35 29.31
C LYS A 23 13.31 -27.03 29.80
N LYS A 24 14.55 -27.08 30.29
CA LYS A 24 15.31 -25.91 30.80
C LYS A 24 15.41 -24.73 29.80
N ASN A 25 15.29 -25.00 28.49
CA ASN A 25 15.41 -24.00 27.43
C ASN A 25 14.04 -23.69 26.77
N GLU A 26 12.96 -23.79 27.53
CA GLU A 26 11.61 -23.38 27.09
C GLU A 26 11.60 -21.89 26.73
N ARG A 27 11.03 -21.56 25.57
CA ARG A 27 10.84 -20.17 25.15
C ARG A 27 9.67 -20.05 24.18
N VAL A 28 9.08 -18.85 24.13
CA VAL A 28 8.12 -18.49 23.09
C VAL A 28 8.89 -18.07 21.84
N GLU A 29 8.59 -18.69 20.71
CA GLU A 29 9.15 -18.36 19.40
C GLU A 29 8.04 -17.75 18.53
N ILE A 30 8.39 -16.69 17.80
CA ILE A 30 7.49 -16.04 16.84
C ILE A 30 8.11 -16.20 15.46
N PRO A 31 7.52 -16.99 14.55
CA PRO A 31 8.08 -17.19 13.23
C PRO A 31 8.09 -15.88 12.43
N ARG A 32 8.87 -15.84 11.36
CA ARG A 32 8.82 -14.73 10.39
C ARG A 32 7.71 -15.01 9.38
N PRO A 33 6.84 -14.03 9.07
CA PRO A 33 5.81 -14.21 8.06
C PRO A 33 6.44 -14.41 6.68
N SER A 34 5.77 -15.18 5.82
CA SER A 34 6.16 -15.31 4.42
C SER A 34 5.81 -14.06 3.63
N VAL A 35 6.45 -13.90 2.46
CA VAL A 35 6.19 -12.77 1.55
C VAL A 35 4.72 -12.68 1.16
N ALA A 36 4.08 -13.82 0.85
CA ALA A 36 2.68 -13.88 0.45
C ALA A 36 1.72 -13.39 1.55
N ILE A 37 1.99 -13.71 2.82
CA ILE A 37 1.17 -13.26 3.95
C ILE A 37 1.24 -11.73 4.07
N VAL A 38 2.46 -11.17 4.02
CA VAL A 38 2.65 -9.72 4.14
C VAL A 38 2.04 -9.00 2.93
N ALA A 39 2.19 -9.53 1.72
CA ALA A 39 1.61 -8.94 0.51
C ALA A 39 0.09 -8.82 0.61
N LYS A 40 -0.60 -9.92 0.98
CA LYS A 40 -2.04 -9.95 1.16
C LYS A 40 -2.52 -8.95 2.20
N ALA A 41 -1.87 -8.93 3.37
CA ALA A 41 -2.19 -7.98 4.44
C ALA A 41 -2.02 -6.51 3.99
N LEU A 42 -1.00 -6.23 3.17
CA LEU A 42 -0.82 -4.89 2.60
C LEU A 42 -1.90 -4.56 1.56
N GLN A 43 -2.26 -5.49 0.67
CA GLN A 43 -3.28 -5.27 -0.37
C GLN A 43 -4.70 -5.13 0.19
N GLU A 44 -4.99 -5.68 1.37
CA GLU A 44 -6.27 -5.48 2.07
C GLU A 44 -6.48 -4.03 2.52
N ILE A 45 -5.39 -3.31 2.82
CA ILE A 45 -5.45 -1.95 3.37
C ILE A 45 -5.04 -0.90 2.35
N CYS A 46 -4.09 -1.24 1.48
CA CYS A 46 -3.44 -0.31 0.57
C CYS A 46 -3.94 -0.50 -0.86
N HIS A 47 -4.15 0.62 -1.56
CA HIS A 47 -4.54 0.58 -2.96
C HIS A 47 -3.30 0.69 -3.85
N PHE A 48 -2.90 -0.44 -4.44
CA PHE A 48 -1.83 -0.48 -5.43
C PHE A 48 -2.39 -0.46 -6.85
N THR A 49 -1.67 0.17 -7.77
CA THR A 49 -2.00 0.14 -9.19
C THR A 49 -0.75 0.37 -10.04
N PHE A 50 -0.79 -0.09 -11.27
CA PHE A 50 0.01 0.51 -12.34
C PHE A 50 -0.82 1.62 -12.99
N ILE A 51 -0.17 2.67 -13.50
CA ILE A 51 -0.85 3.79 -14.17
C ILE A 51 -0.35 3.86 -15.62
N GLY A 52 -1.27 3.72 -16.56
CA GLY A 52 -0.99 3.70 -18.00
C GLY A 52 -2.16 3.14 -18.81
N GLU A 53 -2.07 3.29 -20.13
CA GLU A 53 -3.14 2.87 -21.07
C GLU A 53 -2.93 1.46 -21.66
N GLY A 54 -1.75 0.87 -21.46
CA GLY A 54 -1.40 -0.45 -22.00
C GLY A 54 -1.75 -1.63 -21.07
N VAL A 55 -1.71 -2.85 -21.61
CA VAL A 55 -1.94 -4.09 -20.84
C VAL A 55 -0.67 -4.57 -20.13
N ILE A 56 0.51 -4.17 -20.61
CA ILE A 56 1.81 -4.65 -20.13
C ILE A 56 2.32 -3.76 -18.99
N SER A 57 2.57 -4.34 -17.82
CA SER A 57 3.02 -3.64 -16.61
C SER A 57 4.54 -3.75 -16.35
N ASP A 58 5.29 -4.50 -17.16
CA ASP A 58 6.69 -4.86 -16.91
C ASP A 58 7.61 -3.65 -16.64
N ILE A 59 7.41 -2.57 -17.39
CA ILE A 59 8.15 -1.30 -17.27
C ILE A 59 7.43 -0.25 -16.41
N SER A 60 6.19 -0.53 -15.98
CA SER A 60 5.38 0.42 -15.22
C SER A 60 5.81 0.48 -13.76
N LYS A 61 5.86 1.71 -13.22
CA LYS A 61 6.08 1.94 -11.78
C LYS A 61 4.88 1.43 -10.99
N LEU A 62 5.15 0.77 -9.87
CA LEU A 62 4.11 0.38 -8.93
C LEU A 62 3.74 1.61 -8.09
N TYR A 63 2.49 2.03 -8.18
CA TYR A 63 1.96 3.14 -7.40
C TYR A 63 1.16 2.65 -6.21
N LEU A 64 1.23 3.42 -5.12
CA LEU A 64 0.42 3.30 -3.92
C LEU A 64 -0.41 4.57 -3.75
N TYR A 65 -1.69 4.43 -3.46
CA TYR A 65 -2.51 5.58 -3.07
C TYR A 65 -2.13 6.09 -1.69
N HIS A 66 -1.67 7.35 -1.61
CA HIS A 66 -1.29 7.96 -0.34
C HIS A 66 -2.47 8.72 0.26
N LEU A 67 -3.04 8.20 1.35
CA LEU A 67 -4.22 8.76 2.00
C LEU A 67 -4.07 10.24 2.35
N ASP A 68 -2.94 10.63 2.97
CA ASP A 68 -2.75 12.03 3.37
C ASP A 68 -2.51 12.99 2.18
N LEU A 69 -1.95 12.50 1.08
CA LEU A 69 -1.68 13.34 -0.10
C LEU A 69 -2.86 13.37 -1.08
N GLY A 70 -3.76 12.39 -1.00
CA GLY A 70 -4.94 12.24 -1.85
C GLY A 70 -4.65 11.74 -3.27
N HIS A 71 -3.43 11.29 -3.57
CA HIS A 71 -3.02 10.85 -4.91
C HIS A 71 -2.00 9.70 -4.85
N TYR A 72 -1.76 9.08 -6.01
CA TYR A 72 -0.86 7.97 -6.17
C TYR A 72 0.61 8.39 -6.20
N VAL A 73 1.44 7.69 -5.43
CA VAL A 73 2.88 7.90 -5.34
C VAL A 73 3.64 6.60 -5.58
N SER A 74 4.81 6.70 -6.21
CA SER A 74 5.73 5.59 -6.42
C SER A 74 6.99 5.85 -5.61
N SER A 75 7.05 5.34 -4.37
CA SER A 75 8.20 5.54 -3.47
C SER A 75 8.55 4.28 -2.70
N ASN A 76 9.72 3.71 -2.98
CA ASN A 76 10.26 2.55 -2.25
C ASN A 76 10.36 2.79 -0.75
N ASP A 77 10.63 4.02 -0.31
CA ASP A 77 10.71 4.36 1.11
C ASP A 77 9.36 4.21 1.80
N ILE A 78 8.27 4.56 1.12
CA ILE A 78 6.92 4.34 1.65
C ILE A 78 6.63 2.84 1.75
N PHE A 79 6.93 2.07 0.71
CA PHE A 79 6.77 0.60 0.76
C PHE A 79 7.58 -0.02 1.91
N ARG A 80 8.84 0.40 2.11
CA ARG A 80 9.67 -0.07 3.23
C ARG A 80 9.08 0.32 4.59
N LYS A 81 8.55 1.54 4.72
CA LYS A 81 7.86 1.97 5.95
C LYS A 81 6.63 1.08 6.22
N LEU A 82 5.82 0.75 5.22
CA LEU A 82 4.68 -0.15 5.39
C LEU A 82 5.13 -1.55 5.85
N LEU A 83 6.16 -2.11 5.21
CA LEU A 83 6.75 -3.40 5.57
C LEU A 83 7.23 -3.43 7.04
N LEU A 84 8.03 -2.44 7.44
CA LEU A 84 8.57 -2.36 8.79
C LEU A 84 7.50 -2.05 9.85
N LYS A 85 6.39 -1.41 9.45
CA LYS A 85 5.23 -1.24 10.33
C LYS A 85 4.44 -2.52 10.53
N TYR A 86 4.35 -3.37 9.52
CA TYR A 86 3.78 -4.71 9.66
C TYR A 86 4.65 -5.55 10.60
N ASP A 87 5.94 -5.69 10.31
CA ASP A 87 6.88 -6.41 11.17
C ASP A 87 8.29 -5.81 11.05
N SER A 88 8.79 -5.25 12.15
CA SER A 88 10.09 -4.57 12.21
C SER A 88 11.28 -5.50 11.98
N ARG A 89 11.09 -6.82 12.05
CA ARG A 89 12.13 -7.84 11.81
C ARG A 89 12.39 -8.05 10.32
N LEU A 90 11.52 -7.55 9.43
CA LEU A 90 11.59 -7.72 7.98
C LEU A 90 12.47 -6.65 7.31
N THR A 91 13.75 -6.63 7.67
CA THR A 91 14.72 -5.61 7.20
C THR A 91 15.49 -6.01 5.94
N SER A 92 15.40 -7.28 5.52
CA SER A 92 16.18 -7.82 4.40
C SER A 92 15.76 -7.20 3.07
N ASN A 93 16.75 -6.74 2.28
CA ASN A 93 16.50 -6.24 0.93
C ASN A 93 15.94 -7.32 0.00
N LYS A 94 16.38 -8.58 0.16
CA LYS A 94 15.87 -9.71 -0.62
C LYS A 94 14.36 -9.88 -0.38
N PHE A 95 13.94 -9.89 0.88
CA PHE A 95 12.51 -10.00 1.24
C PHE A 95 11.71 -8.84 0.65
N PHE A 96 12.23 -7.62 0.72
CA PHE A 96 11.59 -6.45 0.13
C PHE A 96 11.40 -6.60 -1.39
N LEU A 97 12.42 -7.05 -2.13
CA LEU A 97 12.31 -7.25 -3.57
C LEU A 97 11.31 -8.34 -3.94
N GLU A 98 11.30 -9.46 -3.20
CA GLU A 98 10.31 -10.53 -3.39
C GLU A 98 8.88 -10.04 -3.11
N LEU A 99 8.69 -9.23 -2.06
CA LEU A 99 7.41 -8.60 -1.73
C LEU A 99 6.91 -7.69 -2.84
N ILE A 100 7.77 -6.80 -3.36
CA ILE A 100 7.41 -5.93 -4.47
C ILE A 100 7.05 -6.77 -5.71
N SER A 101 7.81 -7.82 -6.02
CA SER A 101 7.53 -8.71 -7.14
C SER A 101 6.16 -9.40 -7.00
N TYR A 102 5.85 -9.89 -5.79
CA TYR A 102 4.56 -10.51 -5.48
C TYR A 102 3.40 -9.52 -5.67
N ILE A 103 3.47 -8.34 -5.04
CA ILE A 103 2.42 -7.31 -5.18
C ILE A 103 2.26 -6.90 -6.64
N ARG A 104 3.36 -6.73 -7.39
CA ARG A 104 3.31 -6.40 -8.82
C ARG A 104 2.57 -7.46 -9.64
N THR A 105 2.75 -8.74 -9.33
CA THR A 105 2.13 -9.85 -10.06
C THR A 105 0.61 -9.83 -9.91
N GLU A 106 0.10 -9.44 -8.76
CA GLU A 106 -1.35 -9.39 -8.48
C GLU A 106 -1.99 -8.02 -8.77
N THR A 107 -1.17 -6.99 -8.99
CA THR A 107 -1.65 -5.63 -9.24
C THR A 107 -2.12 -5.46 -10.69
N LYS A 108 -3.23 -4.77 -10.88
CA LYS A 108 -3.78 -4.45 -12.21
C LYS A 108 -3.38 -3.05 -12.66
N MET A 109 -3.32 -2.85 -13.97
CA MET A 109 -3.19 -1.53 -14.58
C MET A 109 -4.53 -0.79 -14.50
N LYS A 110 -4.46 0.53 -14.27
CA LYS A 110 -5.58 1.45 -14.44
C LYS A 110 -5.16 2.63 -15.33
N PRO A 111 -6.06 3.14 -16.18
CA PRO A 111 -5.80 4.37 -16.89
C PRO A 111 -5.70 5.54 -15.90
N PRO A 112 -4.89 6.57 -16.20
CA PRO A 112 -4.92 7.82 -15.44
C PRO A 112 -6.31 8.47 -15.57
N LEU A 113 -6.64 9.35 -14.63
CA LEU A 113 -7.82 10.21 -14.75
C LEU A 113 -7.67 11.10 -16.00
N ASP A 114 -8.55 10.91 -16.98
CA ASP A 114 -8.59 11.63 -18.27
C ASP A 114 -9.84 12.50 -18.44
N ASP A 115 -10.85 12.31 -17.59
CA ASP A 115 -12.11 13.04 -17.67
C ASP A 115 -11.96 14.50 -17.21
N TYR A 116 -12.07 15.42 -18.18
CA TYR A 116 -11.95 16.87 -17.99
C TYR A 116 -12.91 17.46 -16.94
N ARG A 117 -13.99 16.75 -16.60
CA ARG A 117 -14.97 17.21 -15.60
C ARG A 117 -14.42 17.16 -14.18
N TYR A 118 -13.36 16.39 -13.95
CA TYR A 118 -12.73 16.24 -12.64
C TYR A 118 -11.40 16.98 -12.60
N ILE A 119 -11.31 18.01 -11.77
CA ILE A 119 -10.11 18.82 -11.59
C ILE A 119 -9.55 18.58 -10.18
N PRO A 120 -8.42 17.86 -10.05
CA PRO A 120 -7.76 17.67 -8.76
C PRO A 120 -7.14 18.99 -8.24
N VAL A 121 -7.68 19.50 -7.14
CA VAL A 121 -7.23 20.72 -6.43
C VAL A 121 -6.68 20.37 -5.05
N ALA A 122 -6.14 21.32 -4.28
CA ALA A 122 -5.41 20.97 -3.06
C ALA A 122 -6.26 20.22 -2.00
N ASN A 123 -7.53 20.59 -1.88
CA ASN A 123 -8.50 20.11 -0.89
C ASN A 123 -9.48 19.04 -1.41
N GLY A 124 -9.39 18.60 -2.66
CA GLY A 124 -10.27 17.56 -3.20
C GLY A 124 -10.25 17.47 -4.73
N VAL A 125 -11.27 16.86 -5.30
CA VAL A 125 -11.49 16.78 -6.74
C VAL A 125 -12.73 17.57 -7.10
N TYR A 126 -12.56 18.70 -7.78
CA TYR A 126 -13.67 19.55 -8.18
C TYR A 126 -14.37 18.96 -9.42
N ASN A 127 -15.68 18.76 -9.32
CA ASN A 127 -16.52 18.27 -10.40
C ASN A 127 -17.24 19.43 -11.08
N ILE A 128 -16.88 19.72 -12.33
CA ILE A 128 -17.43 20.84 -13.11
C ILE A 128 -18.94 20.70 -13.30
N LYS A 129 -19.44 19.48 -13.49
CA LYS A 129 -20.86 19.24 -13.81
C LYS A 129 -21.75 19.50 -12.58
N THR A 130 -21.29 19.10 -11.40
CA THR A 130 -22.06 19.23 -10.16
C THR A 130 -21.71 20.50 -9.38
N HIS A 131 -20.61 21.16 -9.73
CA HIS A 131 -20.01 22.27 -8.98
C HIS A 131 -19.71 21.89 -7.52
N LYS A 132 -19.35 20.62 -7.28
CA LYS A 132 -19.03 20.11 -5.94
C LYS A 132 -17.57 19.70 -5.85
N LEU A 133 -17.05 19.86 -4.64
CA LEU A 133 -15.76 19.30 -4.26
C LEU A 133 -15.97 17.89 -3.71
N GLU A 134 -15.46 16.90 -4.42
CA GLU A 134 -15.46 15.51 -3.99
C GLU A 134 -14.20 15.20 -3.17
N GLU A 135 -14.35 14.34 -2.16
CA GLU A 135 -13.21 13.88 -1.37
C GLU A 135 -12.24 13.07 -2.23
N PHE A 136 -10.96 13.14 -1.87
CA PHE A 136 -9.95 12.30 -2.47
C PHE A 136 -10.26 10.82 -2.23
N SER A 137 -10.18 10.04 -3.29
CA SER A 137 -10.32 8.58 -3.20
C SER A 137 -9.39 7.87 -4.20
N PRO A 138 -9.06 6.59 -3.96
CA PRO A 138 -8.30 5.76 -4.89
C PRO A 138 -8.98 5.55 -6.25
N ASN A 139 -10.23 5.96 -6.41
CA ASN A 139 -10.92 5.93 -7.70
C ASN A 139 -10.39 7.00 -8.65
N PHE A 140 -9.88 8.11 -8.12
CA PHE A 140 -9.18 9.13 -8.89
C PHE A 140 -7.73 8.70 -9.10
N VAL A 141 -7.44 8.14 -10.27
CA VAL A 141 -6.08 7.68 -10.63
C VAL A 141 -5.24 8.88 -11.07
N ILE A 142 -4.79 9.66 -10.08
CA ILE A 142 -4.02 10.89 -10.27
C ILE A 142 -2.65 10.76 -9.58
N THR A 143 -1.63 11.41 -10.14
CA THR A 143 -0.26 11.45 -9.59
C THR A 143 0.17 12.85 -9.16
N SER A 144 -0.67 13.85 -9.42
CA SER A 144 -0.45 15.25 -9.05
C SER A 144 -1.81 15.95 -8.88
N LYS A 145 -1.77 17.14 -8.27
CA LYS A 145 -2.92 18.02 -8.07
C LYS A 145 -2.50 19.48 -8.13
N ILE A 146 -3.45 20.36 -8.42
CA ILE A 146 -3.25 21.82 -8.37
C ILE A 146 -3.06 22.22 -6.91
N GLN A 147 -2.11 23.12 -6.63
CA GLN A 147 -1.78 23.54 -5.26
C GLN A 147 -2.79 24.52 -4.64
N THR A 148 -3.61 25.15 -5.47
CA THR A 148 -4.66 26.06 -5.03
C THR A 148 -5.87 25.28 -4.52
N GLU A 149 -6.43 25.72 -3.40
CA GLU A 149 -7.68 25.21 -2.85
C GLU A 149 -8.89 25.80 -3.61
N TYR A 150 -9.96 25.02 -3.69
CA TYR A 150 -11.25 25.51 -4.17
C TYR A 150 -12.06 26.04 -2.98
N ASN A 151 -12.55 27.28 -3.09
CA ASN A 151 -13.35 28.02 -2.08
C ASN A 151 -14.73 28.38 -2.62
#